data_AF-A0A7J9D1E2-F1
#
_entry.id   AF-A0A7J9D1E2-F1
#
_cell.length_a   1.000
_cell.length_b   1.000
_cell.length_c   1.000
_cell.angle_alpha   90.00
_cell.angle_beta   90.00
_cell.angle_gamma   90.00
#
_symmetry.space_group_name_H-M   'P 1'
#
loop_
_entity.id
_entity.type
_entity.pdbx_description
1 polymer ?
#
loop_
_entity_poly.entity_id
_entity_poly.type
_entity_poly.pdbx_seq_one_letter_code
_entity_poly.pdbx_strand_id
1 'polypeptide(L)'
;SEYTKEYWQPPPVGWVKGNIIGSIPKHTSSAAVGGVIQDHEGNWLFGFGMRIGRYGIFQTEARALYEGLVVAWHEGFRQIEVESDNAILIDVVSNRYVVGSNLSEVRLVHISNGDLNKKCYFVEPLEGIQTLLENDVQ
;
A
#
# COMPACT_ATOMS: atom_id res chain seq x y z
N SER A 1 -15.41 -24.22 14.00
CA SER A 1 -14.90 -22.98 14.62
C SER A 1 -15.23 -21.85 13.67
N GLU A 2 -15.82 -20.79 14.18
CA GLU A 2 -16.21 -19.60 13.42
C GLU A 2 -14.98 -19.01 12.73
N TYR A 3 -14.99 -18.96 11.40
CA TYR A 3 -14.12 -18.07 10.65
C TYR A 3 -14.67 -16.66 10.88
N THR A 4 -14.02 -15.89 11.75
CA THR A 4 -14.32 -14.47 11.92
C THR A 4 -13.99 -13.77 10.61
N LYS A 5 -15.03 -13.37 9.87
CA LYS A 5 -14.93 -12.43 8.76
C LYS A 5 -14.37 -11.14 9.33
N GLU A 6 -13.07 -10.90 9.14
CA GLU A 6 -12.41 -9.71 9.67
C GLU A 6 -12.99 -8.48 8.97
N TYR A 7 -13.66 -7.63 9.73
CA TYR A 7 -14.31 -6.42 9.22
C TYR A 7 -13.26 -5.34 9.01
N TRP A 8 -13.35 -4.64 7.87
CA TRP A 8 -12.56 -3.44 7.59
C TRP A 8 -12.58 -2.50 8.80
N GLN A 9 -11.39 -2.12 9.28
CA GLN A 9 -11.25 -1.20 10.39
C GLN A 9 -11.12 0.23 9.85
N PRO A 10 -11.99 1.18 10.25
CA PRO A 10 -11.84 2.56 9.80
C PRO A 10 -10.57 3.20 10.37
N PRO A 11 -9.87 4.03 9.58
CA PRO A 11 -8.81 4.87 10.12
C PRO A 11 -9.42 5.96 11.03
N PRO A 12 -8.61 6.65 11.87
CA PRO A 12 -9.11 7.75 12.69
C PRO A 12 -9.75 8.87 11.85
N VAL A 13 -10.69 9.62 12.44
CA VAL A 13 -11.32 10.78 11.76
C VAL A 13 -10.25 11.76 11.28
N GLY A 14 -10.37 12.21 10.03
CA GLY A 14 -9.40 13.10 9.38
C GLY A 14 -8.20 12.38 8.74
N TRP A 15 -8.18 11.05 8.77
CA TRP A 15 -7.24 10.20 8.05
C TRP A 15 -7.91 9.55 6.85
N VAL A 16 -7.09 9.15 5.89
CA VAL A 16 -7.49 8.25 4.80
C VAL A 16 -6.85 6.88 4.96
N LYS A 17 -7.52 5.85 4.46
CA LYS A 17 -7.00 4.48 4.42
C LYS A 17 -6.64 4.12 2.99
N GLY A 18 -5.42 3.63 2.78
CA GLY A 18 -4.93 3.18 1.49
C GLY A 18 -4.69 1.68 1.45
N ASN A 19 -5.44 0.98 0.61
CA ASN A 19 -5.22 -0.43 0.31
C ASN A 19 -4.35 -0.53 -0.94
N ILE A 20 -3.11 -0.96 -0.78
CA ILE A 20 -2.09 -0.90 -1.83
C ILE A 20 -1.72 -2.31 -2.26
N ILE A 21 -1.60 -2.52 -3.58
CA ILE A 21 -1.38 -3.84 -4.17
C ILE A 21 -0.32 -3.75 -5.26
N GLY A 22 0.63 -4.69 -5.21
CA GLY A 22 1.56 -4.97 -6.29
C GLY A 22 1.20 -6.28 -6.98
N SER A 23 1.27 -6.35 -8.31
CA SER A 23 1.04 -7.60 -9.04
C SER A 23 2.08 -7.82 -10.13
N ILE A 24 2.43 -9.09 -10.36
CA ILE A 24 3.31 -9.52 -11.47
C ILE A 24 2.57 -10.60 -12.26
N PRO A 25 2.00 -10.27 -13.43
CA PRO A 25 1.32 -11.25 -14.26
C PRO A 25 2.30 -12.31 -14.77
N LYS A 26 1.91 -13.59 -14.66
CA LYS A 26 2.72 -14.75 -15.06
C LYS A 26 3.18 -14.69 -16.53
N HIS A 27 2.35 -14.11 -17.41
CA HIS A 27 2.55 -14.15 -18.86
C HIS A 27 3.36 -12.99 -19.44
N THR A 28 3.32 -11.82 -18.81
CA THR A 28 3.99 -10.62 -19.34
C THR A 28 5.26 -10.27 -18.59
N SER A 29 5.43 -10.81 -17.36
CA SER A 29 6.50 -10.45 -16.42
C SER A 29 6.62 -8.93 -16.17
N SER A 30 5.58 -8.17 -16.52
CA SER A 30 5.51 -6.72 -16.36
C SER A 30 4.71 -6.42 -15.12
N ALA A 31 5.41 -6.08 -14.06
CA ALA A 31 4.82 -5.65 -12.80
C ALA A 31 3.89 -4.45 -12.99
N ALA A 32 2.83 -4.44 -12.21
CA ALA A 32 1.88 -3.36 -12.06
C ALA A 32 1.67 -3.07 -10.58
N VAL A 33 1.35 -1.82 -10.29
CA VAL A 33 1.05 -1.35 -8.95
C VAL A 33 -0.25 -0.58 -8.98
N GLY A 34 -0.97 -0.60 -7.87
CA GLY A 34 -2.17 0.20 -7.71
C GLY A 34 -2.65 0.22 -6.28
N GLY A 35 -3.78 0.87 -6.09
CA GLY A 35 -4.43 0.91 -4.79
C GLY A 35 -5.68 1.77 -4.79
N VAL A 36 -6.40 1.68 -3.69
CA VAL A 36 -7.62 2.42 -3.42
C VAL A 36 -7.45 3.23 -2.15
N ILE A 37 -7.83 4.51 -2.20
CA ILE A 37 -7.86 5.40 -1.05
C ILE A 37 -9.31 5.66 -0.65
N GLN A 38 -9.60 5.45 0.63
CA GLN A 38 -10.91 5.62 1.25
C GLN A 38 -10.83 6.61 2.42
N ASP A 39 -11.94 7.28 2.73
CA ASP A 39 -12.04 8.06 3.96
C ASP A 39 -12.33 7.18 5.18
N HIS A 40 -12.44 7.81 6.35
CA HIS A 40 -12.75 7.17 7.62
C HIS A 40 -14.15 6.52 7.70
N GLU A 41 -15.06 6.84 6.77
CA GLU A 41 -16.39 6.21 6.67
C GLU A 41 -16.39 5.06 5.67
N GLY A 42 -15.26 4.81 5.00
CA GLY A 42 -15.10 3.79 3.97
C GLY A 42 -15.54 4.26 2.58
N ASN A 43 -15.88 5.54 2.40
CA ASN A 43 -16.22 6.06 1.09
C ASN A 43 -14.97 6.07 0.20
N TRP A 44 -15.14 5.62 -1.04
CA TRP A 44 -14.09 5.72 -2.04
C TRP A 44 -13.80 7.19 -2.35
N LEU A 45 -12.52 7.58 -2.22
CA LEU A 45 -12.06 8.92 -2.59
C LEU A 45 -11.45 8.91 -3.99
N PHE A 46 -10.47 8.03 -4.20
CA PHE A 46 -9.81 7.83 -5.49
C PHE A 46 -9.04 6.50 -5.53
N GLY A 47 -8.63 6.10 -6.74
CA GLY A 47 -7.75 4.95 -6.95
C GLY A 47 -6.63 5.29 -7.92
N PHE A 48 -5.57 4.48 -7.92
CA PHE A 48 -4.44 4.64 -8.82
C PHE A 48 -3.98 3.28 -9.38
N GLY A 49 -3.36 3.32 -10.55
CA GLY A 49 -2.83 2.12 -11.20
C GLY A 49 -1.82 2.47 -12.27
N MET A 50 -0.68 1.77 -12.31
CA MET A 50 0.33 1.94 -13.33
C MET A 50 1.17 0.68 -13.56
N ARG A 51 1.70 0.53 -14.77
CA ARG A 51 2.68 -0.52 -15.10
C ARG A 51 4.08 0.02 -14.85
N ILE A 52 4.90 -0.74 -14.11
CA ILE A 52 6.24 -0.29 -13.69
C ILE A 52 7.38 -1.06 -14.40
N GLY A 53 7.06 -2.03 -15.26
CA GLY A 53 8.07 -2.80 -16.00
C GLY A 53 8.50 -4.05 -15.23
N ARG A 54 9.77 -4.46 -15.34
CA ARG A 54 10.25 -5.70 -14.69
C ARG A 54 10.79 -5.41 -13.29
N TYR A 55 10.11 -5.95 -12.29
CA TYR A 55 10.48 -5.85 -10.88
C TYR A 55 10.28 -7.20 -10.19
N GLY A 56 10.97 -7.44 -9.08
CA GLY A 56 10.63 -8.52 -8.15
C GLY A 56 9.35 -8.19 -7.36
N ILE A 57 8.70 -9.21 -6.77
CA ILE A 57 7.42 -9.04 -6.04
C ILE A 57 7.56 -8.01 -4.90
N PHE A 58 8.60 -8.15 -4.08
CA PHE A 58 8.88 -7.23 -2.97
C PHE A 58 9.10 -5.79 -3.44
N GLN A 59 9.85 -5.60 -4.54
CA GLN A 59 10.08 -4.26 -5.09
C GLN A 59 8.80 -3.67 -5.69
N THR A 60 7.93 -4.52 -6.23
CA THR A 60 6.64 -4.12 -6.81
C THR A 60 5.72 -3.60 -5.70
N GLU A 61 5.62 -4.29 -4.56
CA GLU A 61 4.81 -3.84 -3.42
C GLU A 61 5.42 -2.60 -2.75
N ALA A 62 6.75 -2.56 -2.58
CA ALA A 62 7.43 -1.36 -2.08
C ALA A 62 7.20 -0.14 -3.00
N ARG A 63 7.17 -0.37 -4.32
CA ARG A 63 6.85 0.67 -5.29
C ARG A 63 5.38 1.07 -5.22
N ALA A 64 4.46 0.11 -5.08
CA ALA A 64 3.04 0.38 -4.90
C ALA A 64 2.81 1.29 -3.68
N LEU A 65 3.51 1.00 -2.58
CA LEU A 65 3.47 1.81 -1.37
C LEU A 65 3.95 3.23 -1.63
N TYR A 66 5.12 3.38 -2.25
CA TYR A 66 5.66 4.69 -2.59
C TYR A 66 4.69 5.51 -3.46
N GLU A 67 4.15 4.91 -4.52
CA GLU A 67 3.21 5.59 -5.42
C GLU A 67 1.92 5.97 -4.69
N GLY A 68 1.37 5.11 -3.84
CA GLY A 68 0.19 5.43 -3.04
C GLY A 68 0.41 6.63 -2.11
N LEU A 69 1.59 6.72 -1.47
CA LEU A 69 1.96 7.87 -0.65
C LEU A 69 2.12 9.17 -1.48
N VAL A 70 2.71 9.06 -2.68
CA VAL A 70 2.87 10.21 -3.60
C VAL A 70 1.52 10.73 -4.06
N VAL A 71 0.63 9.84 -4.52
CA VAL A 71 -0.71 10.22 -5.00
C VAL A 71 -1.51 10.83 -3.86
N ALA A 72 -1.55 10.22 -2.67
CA ALA A 72 -2.25 10.76 -1.51
C ALA A 72 -1.77 12.17 -1.14
N TRP A 73 -0.46 12.43 -1.24
CA TRP A 73 0.09 13.76 -1.01
C TRP A 73 -0.35 14.77 -2.06
N HIS A 74 -0.33 14.40 -3.34
CA HIS A 74 -0.78 15.26 -4.44
C HIS A 74 -2.27 15.62 -4.30
N GLU A 75 -3.09 14.71 -3.81
CA GLU A 75 -4.51 14.93 -3.50
C GLU A 75 -4.75 15.72 -2.18
N GLY A 76 -3.67 16.17 -1.52
CA GLY A 76 -3.77 17.04 -0.34
C GLY A 76 -3.85 16.31 1.00
N PHE A 77 -3.84 14.98 1.02
CA PHE A 77 -3.84 14.20 2.25
C PHE A 77 -2.45 14.19 2.89
N ARG A 78 -2.43 14.30 4.22
CA ARG A 78 -1.21 14.35 5.05
C ARG A 78 -1.16 13.27 6.13
N GLN A 79 -2.26 12.55 6.28
CA GLN A 79 -2.48 11.54 7.30
C GLN A 79 -3.09 10.33 6.60
N ILE A 80 -2.31 9.27 6.46
CA ILE A 80 -2.70 8.04 5.75
C ILE A 80 -2.35 6.81 6.59
N GLU A 81 -3.31 5.90 6.70
CA GLU A 81 -3.08 4.53 7.17
C GLU A 81 -3.02 3.62 5.95
N VAL A 82 -1.94 2.85 5.80
CA VAL A 82 -1.73 1.98 4.63
C VAL A 82 -1.82 0.52 5.04
N GLU A 83 -2.62 -0.24 4.30
CA GLU A 83 -2.67 -1.70 4.36
C GLU A 83 -1.90 -2.28 3.16
N SER A 84 -1.08 -3.31 3.40
CA SER A 84 -0.32 -4.02 2.37
C SER A 84 -0.20 -5.49 2.74
N ASP A 85 -0.47 -6.38 1.78
CA ASP A 85 -0.40 -7.86 1.90
C ASP A 85 0.99 -8.42 2.18
N ASN A 86 2.02 -7.62 1.95
CA ASN A 86 3.38 -7.99 2.34
C ASN A 86 3.74 -7.55 3.77
N ALA A 87 3.60 -8.47 4.73
CA ALA A 87 4.03 -8.26 6.12
C ALA A 87 5.55 -7.94 6.27
N ILE A 88 6.41 -8.49 5.39
CA ILE A 88 7.85 -8.17 5.38
C ILE A 88 8.06 -6.71 5.00
N LEU A 89 7.30 -6.21 4.01
CA LEU A 89 7.36 -4.81 3.63
C LEU A 89 6.97 -3.91 4.80
N ILE A 90 5.87 -4.23 5.48
CA ILE A 90 5.39 -3.50 6.66
C ILE A 90 6.44 -3.48 7.78
N ASP A 91 7.04 -4.62 8.09
CA ASP A 91 8.10 -4.72 9.10
C ASP A 91 9.32 -3.84 8.74
N VAL A 92 9.78 -3.92 7.49
CA VAL A 92 10.94 -3.17 6.99
C VAL A 92 10.72 -1.66 7.07
N VAL A 93 9.55 -1.17 6.70
CA VAL A 93 9.25 0.27 6.71
C VAL A 93 8.93 0.79 8.11
N SER A 94 8.33 -0.03 8.97
CA SER A 94 7.91 0.36 10.33
C SER A 94 9.08 0.38 11.31
N ASN A 95 9.96 -0.62 11.27
CA ASN A 95 11.05 -0.75 12.23
C ASN A 95 12.31 0.05 11.87
N ARG A 96 12.25 0.92 10.84
CA ARG A 96 13.37 1.78 10.39
C ARG A 96 14.71 1.02 10.20
N TYR A 97 14.69 -0.27 9.87
CA TYR A 97 15.88 -1.01 9.39
C TYR A 97 16.42 -0.44 8.05
N VAL A 98 15.79 0.64 7.56
CA VAL A 98 15.97 1.31 6.27
C VAL A 98 17.26 2.09 6.11
N VAL A 99 17.93 2.52 7.18
CA VAL A 99 19.17 3.34 7.03
C VAL A 99 20.30 2.55 6.33
N GLY A 100 20.20 1.22 6.24
CA GLY A 100 21.15 0.34 5.54
C GLY A 100 20.64 -0.43 4.31
N SER A 101 19.38 -0.29 3.89
CA SER A 101 18.85 -1.12 2.78
C SER A 101 19.37 -0.65 1.42
N ASN A 102 19.83 -1.58 0.58
CA ASN A 102 20.31 -1.28 -0.78
C ASN A 102 19.20 -1.09 -1.81
N LEU A 103 17.94 -1.30 -1.44
CA LEU A 103 16.79 -1.19 -2.35
C LEU A 103 16.34 0.27 -2.47
N SER A 104 16.30 0.76 -3.71
CA SER A 104 15.88 2.14 -4.04
C SER A 104 14.47 2.46 -3.56
N GLU A 105 13.55 1.50 -3.68
CA GLU A 105 12.13 1.69 -3.37
C GLU A 105 11.91 1.91 -1.88
N VAL A 106 12.60 1.14 -1.04
CA VAL A 106 12.51 1.26 0.43
C VAL A 106 13.08 2.61 0.90
N ARG A 107 14.17 3.09 0.27
CA ARG A 107 14.72 4.43 0.56
C ARG A 107 13.74 5.53 0.16
N LEU A 108 13.06 5.40 -0.98
CA LEU A 108 12.09 6.38 -1.45
C LEU A 108 10.88 6.49 -0.51
N VAL A 109 10.37 5.36 -0.01
CA VAL A 109 9.31 5.34 1.03
C VAL A 109 9.77 6.08 2.29
N HIS A 110 11.01 5.84 2.74
CA HIS A 110 11.54 6.51 3.92
C HIS A 110 11.77 8.01 3.74
N ILE A 111 12.30 8.45 2.59
CA ILE A 111 12.44 9.87 2.26
C ILE A 111 11.06 10.54 2.22
N SER A 112 10.07 9.87 1.62
CA SER A 112 8.69 10.38 1.60
C SER A 112 8.12 10.54 3.02
N ASN A 113 8.33 9.54 3.89
CA ASN A 113 7.88 9.53 5.28
C ASN A 113 8.68 10.46 6.21
N GLY A 114 9.90 10.85 5.86
CA GLY A 114 10.74 11.76 6.62
C GLY A 114 10.34 13.24 6.51
N ASP A 115 9.40 13.56 5.62
CA ASP A 115 8.76 14.87 5.54
C ASP A 115 7.89 15.08 6.80
N LEU A 116 8.27 16.05 7.65
CA LEU A 116 7.75 16.26 9.02
C LEU A 116 6.22 16.46 9.12
N ASN A 117 5.54 16.64 7.97
CA ASN A 117 4.10 16.81 7.88
C ASN A 117 3.34 15.57 7.39
N LYS A 118 4.02 14.46 7.06
CA LYS A 118 3.38 13.18 6.71
C LYS A 118 3.33 12.28 7.94
N LYS A 119 2.15 11.79 8.29
CA LYS A 119 2.01 10.67 9.21
C LYS A 119 1.48 9.47 8.44
N CYS A 120 2.28 8.41 8.42
CA CYS A 120 1.97 7.14 7.76
C CYS A 120 2.01 6.04 8.82
N TYR A 121 0.89 5.33 8.97
CA TYR A 121 0.84 4.10 9.76
C TYR A 121 0.64 2.92 8.83
N PHE A 122 1.26 1.81 9.19
CA PHE A 122 1.18 0.57 8.43
C PHE A 122 0.44 -0.46 9.26
N VAL A 123 -0.57 -1.08 8.67
CA VAL A 123 -1.32 -2.15 9.29
C VAL A 123 -1.17 -3.41 8.45
N GLU A 124 -1.01 -4.56 9.11
CA GLU A 124 -1.09 -5.85 8.44
C GLU A 124 -2.50 -6.02 7.85
N PRO A 125 -2.64 -6.62 6.67
CA PRO A 125 -3.96 -6.85 6.11
C PRO A 125 -4.65 -7.94 6.90
N LEU A 126 -5.96 -7.75 6.98
CA LEU A 126 -6.87 -8.76 7.46
C LEU A 126 -6.89 -9.94 6.45
N GLU A 127 -6.74 -11.16 6.95
CA GLU A 127 -6.79 -12.37 6.10
C GLU A 127 -8.17 -12.45 5.43
N GLY A 128 -8.28 -12.17 4.13
CA GLY A 128 -9.53 -12.37 3.37
C GLY A 128 -9.88 -11.38 2.25
N ILE A 129 -9.13 -10.30 2.03
CA ILE A 129 -9.36 -9.37 0.90
C ILE A 129 -8.88 -9.94 -0.46
N GLN A 130 -8.18 -11.08 -0.44
CA GLN A 130 -7.62 -11.74 -1.63
C GLN A 130 -8.65 -12.05 -2.73
N THR A 131 -9.94 -12.22 -2.39
CA THR A 131 -10.92 -12.82 -3.32
C THR A 131 -11.69 -11.82 -4.19
N LEU A 132 -11.59 -10.50 -3.97
CA LEU A 132 -12.42 -9.54 -4.72
C LEU A 132 -11.74 -8.89 -5.93
N LEU A 133 -10.41 -8.87 -6.01
CA LEU A 133 -9.70 -8.25 -7.13
C LEU A 133 -9.21 -9.25 -8.20
N GLU A 134 -9.17 -10.54 -7.88
CA GLU A 134 -8.82 -11.59 -8.86
C GLU A 134 -9.98 -11.98 -9.78
N ASN A 135 -11.23 -11.63 -9.43
CA ASN A 135 -12.43 -12.04 -10.18
C ASN A 135 -12.91 -11.00 -11.22
N ASP A 136 -12.41 -9.76 -11.17
CA ASP A 136 -12.80 -8.69 -12.12
C ASP A 136 -11.77 -8.46 -13.25
N VAL A 137 -10.75 -9.31 -13.34
CA VAL A 137 -9.76 -9.31 -14.43
C VAL A 137 -9.74 -10.68 -15.14
N GLN A 138 -10.90 -11.10 -15.64
CA GLN A 138 -11.00 -12.08 -16.72
C GLN A 138 -11.59 -11.43 -17.99
#